data_AF-A0A2Z6RKB4-F1
#
_entry.id   AF-A0A2Z6RKB4-F1
#
_cell.length_a   1.000
_cell.length_b   1.000
_cell.length_c   1.000
_cell.angle_alpha   90.00
_cell.angle_beta   90.00
_cell.angle_gamma   90.00
#
_symmetry.space_group_name_H-M   'P 1'
#
loop_
_entity.id
_entity.type
_entity.pdbx_description
1 polymer ?
#
loop_
_entity_poly.entity_id
_entity_poly.type
_entity_poly.pdbx_seq_one_letter_code
_entity_poly.pdbx_strand_id
1 'polypeptide(L)'
;MSEPAPKKASMRWKPFELIGVLTFLNDNFELWHENRRKACIMAIKETNINRDDKALYNKINSMIKAMEDYHKDGIKSPSCAIMWKHDKIFDLVKDLYDKTVKKKNEENQETSSRTSDGGGNGDVIVRSKYGVFKTLLIISIILMLYFYNR
;
A
#
# COMPACT_ATOMS: atom_id res chain seq x y z
N MET A 1 15.75 -26.15 -37.99
CA MET A 1 15.17 -26.38 -36.65
C MET A 1 15.67 -25.26 -35.76
N SER A 2 14.87 -24.22 -35.54
CA SER A 2 15.26 -23.04 -34.75
C SER A 2 15.19 -23.37 -33.26
N GLU A 3 16.27 -23.12 -32.55
CA GLU A 3 16.39 -23.31 -31.11
C GLU A 3 15.37 -22.43 -30.36
N PRO A 4 14.61 -22.95 -29.39
CA PRO A 4 13.65 -22.13 -28.65
C PRO A 4 14.41 -21.10 -27.80
N ALA A 5 14.00 -19.82 -27.92
CA ALA A 5 14.57 -18.73 -27.15
C ALA A 5 14.64 -19.07 -25.66
N PRO A 6 15.74 -18.76 -24.95
CA PRO A 6 15.91 -19.12 -23.55
C PRO A 6 14.76 -18.53 -22.73
N LYS A 7 14.03 -19.40 -22.01
CA LYS A 7 13.00 -18.97 -21.06
C LYS A 7 13.66 -18.00 -20.08
N LYS A 8 13.23 -16.73 -20.07
CA LYS A 8 13.66 -15.75 -19.06
C LYS A 8 13.32 -16.31 -17.68
N ALA A 9 14.34 -16.80 -16.97
CA ALA A 9 14.20 -17.21 -15.59
C ALA A 9 13.68 -16.01 -14.81
N SER A 10 12.50 -16.13 -14.19
CA SER A 10 11.97 -15.08 -13.33
C SER A 10 12.92 -14.94 -12.14
N MET A 11 13.73 -13.88 -12.14
CA MET A 11 14.72 -13.66 -11.09
C MET A 11 13.98 -13.43 -9.77
N ARG A 12 14.01 -14.42 -8.88
CA ARG A 12 13.33 -14.39 -7.58
C ARG A 12 13.84 -13.21 -6.75
N TRP A 13 12.94 -12.48 -6.11
CA TRP A 13 13.30 -11.37 -5.22
C TRP A 13 14.01 -11.89 -3.98
N LYS A 14 15.13 -11.28 -3.62
CA LYS A 14 15.86 -11.61 -2.39
C LYS A 14 15.35 -10.71 -1.26
N PRO A 15 15.22 -11.23 -0.01
CA PRO A 15 14.70 -10.44 1.10
C PRO A 15 15.47 -9.14 1.36
N PHE A 16 16.81 -9.17 1.30
CA PHE A 16 17.62 -7.97 1.55
C PHE A 16 17.42 -6.86 0.51
N GLU A 17 17.18 -7.22 -0.77
CA GLU A 17 16.89 -6.26 -1.84
C GLU A 17 15.60 -5.49 -1.50
N LEU A 18 14.57 -6.23 -1.07
CA LEU A 18 13.28 -5.66 -0.71
C LEU A 18 13.37 -4.82 0.56
N ILE A 19 14.09 -5.30 1.58
CA ILE A 19 14.29 -4.53 2.81
C ILE A 19 14.95 -3.18 2.50
N GLY A 20 16.05 -3.19 1.74
CA GLY A 20 16.75 -1.95 1.38
C GLY A 20 15.87 -0.97 0.63
N VAL A 21 15.13 -1.45 -0.39
CA VAL A 21 14.22 -0.58 -1.16
C VAL A 21 13.08 -0.06 -0.29
N LEU A 22 12.42 -0.93 0.47
CA LEU A 22 11.27 -0.54 1.28
C LEU A 22 11.64 0.43 2.40
N THR A 23 12.83 0.29 3.00
CA THR A 23 13.38 1.27 3.95
C THR A 23 13.56 2.63 3.24
N PHE A 24 14.27 2.67 2.11
CA PHE A 24 14.47 3.91 1.36
C PHE A 24 13.15 4.60 1.00
N LEU A 25 12.16 3.85 0.51
CA LEU A 25 10.85 4.40 0.15
C LEU A 25 10.07 4.91 1.36
N ASN A 26 10.20 4.27 2.52
CA ASN A 26 9.56 4.73 3.74
C ASN A 26 10.19 6.01 4.28
N ASP A 27 11.51 6.12 4.22
CA ASP A 27 12.26 7.29 4.66
C ASP A 27 12.03 8.48 3.72
N ASN A 28 11.83 8.20 2.43
CA ASN A 28 11.55 9.17 1.38
C ASN A 28 10.09 9.10 0.91
N PHE A 29 9.15 9.00 1.86
CA PHE A 29 7.73 8.78 1.53
C PHE A 29 7.13 9.88 0.65
N GLU A 30 7.50 11.14 0.84
CA GLU A 30 7.00 12.23 0.00
C GLU A 30 7.39 12.04 -1.47
N LEU A 31 8.60 11.54 -1.74
CA LEU A 31 9.04 11.20 -3.10
C LEU A 31 8.22 10.04 -3.67
N TRP A 32 7.94 9.01 -2.87
CA TRP A 32 7.07 7.90 -3.26
C TRP A 32 5.65 8.37 -3.58
N HIS A 33 5.11 9.26 -2.75
CA HIS A 33 3.78 9.82 -2.89
C HIS A 33 3.65 10.67 -4.16
N GLU A 34 4.59 11.59 -4.38
CA GLU A 34 4.60 12.49 -5.53
C GLU A 34 4.86 11.73 -6.85
N ASN A 35 5.86 10.84 -6.88
CA ASN A 35 6.23 10.13 -8.09
C ASN A 35 6.85 8.75 -7.80
N ARG A 36 5.98 7.74 -7.75
CA ARG A 36 6.34 6.34 -7.49
C ARG A 36 7.44 5.79 -8.41
N ARG A 37 7.41 6.14 -9.70
CA ARG A 37 8.44 5.68 -10.66
C ARG A 37 9.81 6.29 -10.35
N LYS A 38 9.84 7.60 -10.13
CA LYS A 38 11.07 8.32 -9.75
C LYS A 38 11.63 7.79 -8.43
N ALA A 39 10.76 7.53 -7.45
CA ALA A 39 11.14 6.91 -6.18
C ALA A 39 11.79 5.53 -6.36
N CYS A 40 11.23 4.66 -7.22
CA CYS A 40 11.84 3.37 -7.55
C CYS A 40 13.21 3.52 -8.20
N ILE A 41 13.38 4.46 -9.13
CA ILE A 41 14.68 4.71 -9.78
C ILE A 41 15.72 5.16 -8.75
N MET A 42 15.36 6.06 -7.84
CA MET A 42 16.27 6.49 -6.77
C MET A 42 16.61 5.35 -5.81
N ALA A 43 15.61 4.55 -5.42
CA ALA A 43 15.83 3.40 -4.55
C ALA A 43 16.80 2.38 -5.17
N ILE A 44 16.71 2.13 -6.49
CA ILE A 44 17.64 1.25 -7.19
C ILE A 44 19.07 1.79 -7.13
N LYS A 45 19.24 3.10 -7.35
CA LYS A 45 20.56 3.75 -7.27
C LYS A 45 21.16 3.66 -5.87
N GLU A 46 20.36 3.95 -4.85
CA GLU A 46 20.80 3.94 -3.45
C GLU A 46 21.14 2.54 -2.95
N THR A 47 20.29 1.57 -3.27
CA THR A 47 20.44 0.18 -2.79
C THR A 47 21.36 -0.67 -3.67
N ASN A 48 21.82 -0.10 -4.79
CA ASN A 48 22.70 -0.74 -5.77
C ASN A 48 22.22 -2.15 -6.21
N ILE A 49 20.90 -2.31 -6.40
CA ILE A 49 20.31 -3.57 -6.85
C ILE A 49 20.27 -3.64 -8.37
N ASN A 50 20.57 -4.82 -8.94
CA ASN A 50 20.47 -5.04 -10.38
C ASN A 50 19.04 -5.43 -10.79
N ARG A 51 18.10 -4.47 -10.68
CA ARG A 51 16.69 -4.65 -11.02
C ARG A 51 16.22 -3.52 -11.94
N ASP A 52 15.31 -3.87 -12.83
CA ASP A 52 14.60 -2.92 -13.68
C ASP A 52 13.59 -2.10 -12.85
N ASP A 53 13.47 -0.80 -13.13
CA ASP A 53 12.61 0.12 -12.38
C ASP A 53 11.13 -0.25 -12.49
N LYS A 54 10.69 -0.70 -13.66
CA LYS A 54 9.31 -1.15 -13.89
C LYS A 54 9.06 -2.46 -13.13
N ALA A 55 10.02 -3.38 -13.10
CA ALA A 55 9.93 -4.60 -12.30
C ALA A 55 9.82 -4.29 -10.80
N LEU A 56 10.60 -3.32 -10.31
CA LEU A 56 10.54 -2.89 -8.92
C LEU A 56 9.21 -2.22 -8.59
N TYR A 57 8.78 -1.25 -9.40
CA TYR A 57 7.49 -0.58 -9.24
C TYR A 57 6.33 -1.57 -9.16
N ASN A 58 6.27 -2.52 -10.10
CA ASN A 58 5.23 -3.54 -10.12
C ASN A 58 5.27 -4.41 -8.85
N LYS A 59 6.47 -4.73 -8.36
CA LYS A 59 6.62 -5.54 -7.15
C LYS A 59 6.11 -4.81 -5.91
N ILE A 60 6.52 -3.56 -5.70
CA ILE A 60 6.09 -2.75 -4.56
C ILE A 60 4.58 -2.50 -4.64
N ASN A 61 4.05 -2.14 -5.81
CA ASN A 61 2.61 -1.94 -6.00
C ASN A 61 1.80 -3.21 -5.72
N SER A 62 2.31 -4.39 -6.09
CA SER A 62 1.65 -5.68 -5.78
C SER A 62 1.66 -5.99 -4.29
N MET A 63 2.72 -5.62 -3.56
CA MET A 63 2.79 -5.78 -2.11
C MET A 63 1.81 -4.87 -1.38
N ILE A 64 1.72 -3.60 -1.78
CA ILE A 64 0.75 -2.65 -1.23
C ILE A 64 -0.68 -3.14 -1.49
N LYS A 65 -0.98 -3.61 -2.71
CA LYS A 65 -2.29 -4.17 -3.02
C LYS A 65 -2.60 -5.42 -2.20
N ALA A 66 -1.62 -6.31 -2.01
CA ALA A 66 -1.78 -7.48 -1.15
C ALA A 66 -2.02 -7.09 0.32
N MET A 67 -1.47 -5.96 0.78
CA MET A 67 -1.76 -5.40 2.10
C MET A 67 -3.19 -4.86 2.18
N GLU A 68 -3.65 -4.15 1.14
CA GLU A 68 -5.03 -3.67 1.04
C GLU A 68 -6.04 -4.84 1.07
N ASP A 69 -5.82 -5.88 0.27
CA ASP A 69 -6.65 -7.09 0.25
C ASP A 69 -6.64 -7.80 1.61
N TYR A 70 -5.51 -7.83 2.31
CA TYR A 70 -5.40 -8.40 3.64
C TYR A 70 -6.17 -7.59 4.69
N HIS A 71 -6.07 -6.25 4.66
CA HIS A 71 -6.84 -5.39 5.55
C HIS A 71 -8.36 -5.47 5.32
N LYS A 72 -8.77 -5.68 4.06
CA LYS A 72 -10.18 -5.72 3.67
C LYS A 72 -10.83 -7.08 3.93
N ASP A 73 -10.17 -8.15 3.49
CA ASP A 73 -10.78 -9.49 3.41
C ASP A 73 -9.98 -10.54 4.23
N GLY A 74 -8.87 -10.16 4.88
CA GLY A 74 -7.99 -11.09 5.62
C GLY A 74 -7.16 -12.01 4.73
N ILE A 75 -7.17 -11.79 3.40
CA ILE A 75 -6.57 -12.68 2.42
C ILE A 75 -5.08 -12.43 2.26
N LYS A 76 -4.27 -13.48 2.43
CA LYS A 76 -2.82 -13.44 2.17
C LYS A 76 -2.52 -13.91 0.74
N SER A 77 -2.20 -12.98 -0.15
CA SER A 77 -1.88 -13.33 -1.55
C SER A 77 -0.59 -14.18 -1.64
N PRO A 78 -0.61 -15.36 -2.30
CA PRO A 78 0.57 -16.20 -2.46
C PRO A 78 1.64 -15.56 -3.35
N SER A 79 1.23 -14.64 -4.25
CA SER A 79 2.15 -13.86 -5.11
C SER A 79 3.14 -12.98 -4.30
N CYS A 80 2.77 -12.66 -3.06
CA CYS A 80 3.56 -11.90 -2.12
C CYS A 80 4.03 -12.75 -0.92
N ALA A 81 4.20 -14.06 -1.10
CA ALA A 81 4.66 -14.97 -0.03
C ALA A 81 5.92 -14.50 0.72
N ILE A 82 6.85 -13.81 0.05
CA ILE A 82 8.04 -13.24 0.69
C ILE A 82 7.70 -12.19 1.75
N MET A 83 6.65 -11.41 1.55
CA MET A 83 6.17 -10.41 2.52
C MET A 83 5.64 -11.11 3.78
N TRP A 84 4.83 -12.16 3.60
CA TRP A 84 4.22 -12.90 4.71
C TRP A 84 5.19 -13.77 5.53
N LYS A 85 6.37 -14.07 4.99
CA LYS A 85 7.39 -14.92 5.62
C LYS A 85 8.49 -14.14 6.34
N HIS A 86 8.55 -12.84 6.12
CA HIS A 86 9.61 -11.99 6.66
C HIS A 86 8.97 -10.78 7.34
N ASP A 87 8.92 -10.81 8.66
CA ASP A 87 8.26 -9.78 9.49
C ASP A 87 8.75 -8.37 9.14
N LYS A 88 10.06 -8.19 8.99
CA LYS A 88 10.63 -6.89 8.58
C LYS A 88 10.11 -6.38 7.23
N ILE A 89 9.85 -7.27 6.26
CA ILE A 89 9.26 -6.87 4.96
C ILE A 89 7.79 -6.53 5.17
N PHE A 90 7.07 -7.33 5.95
CA PHE A 90 5.68 -7.07 6.30
C PHE A 90 5.52 -5.70 6.96
N ASP A 91 6.32 -5.40 7.99
CA ASP A 91 6.28 -4.14 8.75
C ASP A 91 6.54 -2.94 7.83
N LEU A 92 7.57 -3.01 7.00
CA LEU A 92 7.89 -1.92 6.07
C LEU A 92 6.80 -1.69 5.02
N VAL A 93 6.16 -2.76 4.51
CA VAL A 93 5.04 -2.61 3.57
C VAL A 93 3.82 -2.04 4.28
N LYS A 94 3.56 -2.48 5.52
CA LYS A 94 2.45 -1.98 6.34
C LYS A 94 2.61 -0.49 6.62
N ASP A 95 3.80 -0.05 7.03
CA ASP A 95 4.09 1.37 7.27
C ASP A 95 3.90 2.21 6.00
N LEU A 96 4.37 1.71 4.86
CA LEU A 96 4.21 2.39 3.57
C LEU A 96 2.73 2.50 3.17
N TYR A 97 1.95 1.44 3.41
CA TYR A 97 0.50 1.42 3.20
C TYR A 97 -0.22 2.40 4.13
N ASP A 98 0.07 2.37 5.44
CA ASP A 98 -0.55 3.24 6.45
C ASP A 98 -0.30 4.72 6.14
N LYS A 99 0.94 5.09 5.75
CA LYS A 99 1.29 6.44 5.27
C LYS A 99 0.48 6.83 4.02
N THR A 100 0.32 5.90 3.07
CA THR A 100 -0.47 6.13 1.84
C THR A 100 -1.95 6.36 2.14
N VAL A 101 -2.54 5.58 3.05
CA VAL A 101 -3.94 5.74 3.48
C VAL A 101 -4.13 7.04 4.25
N LYS A 102 -3.21 7.38 5.16
CA LYS A 102 -3.24 8.62 5.92
C LYS A 102 -3.24 9.85 5.00
N LYS A 103 -2.29 9.92 4.06
CA LYS A 103 -2.16 11.03 3.11
C LYS A 103 -3.42 11.19 2.24
N LYS A 104 -3.96 10.08 1.72
CA LYS A 104 -5.21 10.07 0.95
C LYS A 104 -6.40 10.60 1.76
N ASN A 105 -6.46 10.33 3.07
CA ASN A 105 -7.53 10.83 3.93
C ASN A 105 -7.39 12.33 4.20
N GLU A 106 -6.18 12.84 4.36
CA GLU A 106 -5.88 14.27 4.55
C GLU A 106 -6.31 15.09 3.30
N GLU A 107 -5.95 14.63 2.10
CA GLU A 107 -6.32 15.28 0.84
C GLU A 107 -7.86 15.33 0.62
N ASN A 108 -8.56 14.27 1.02
CA ASN A 108 -10.02 14.21 0.93
C ASN A 108 -10.71 15.15 1.94
N GLN A 109 -10.11 15.42 3.10
CA GLN A 109 -10.64 16.38 4.08
C GLN A 109 -10.43 17.82 3.64
N GLU A 110 -9.27 18.13 3.07
CA GLU A 110 -8.96 19.49 2.61
C GLU A 110 -9.88 19.93 1.47
N THR A 111 -10.17 19.04 0.52
CA THR A 111 -11.11 19.29 -0.58
C THR A 111 -12.57 19.41 -0.14
N SER A 112 -12.98 18.71 0.94
CA SER A 112 -14.34 18.80 1.50
C SER A 112 -14.60 20.09 2.27
N SER A 113 -13.55 20.80 2.70
CA SER A 113 -13.67 22.04 3.50
C SER A 113 -13.87 23.30 2.67
N ARG A 114 -13.81 23.19 1.33
CA ARG A 114 -14.06 24.28 0.37
C ARG A 114 -15.48 24.23 -0.18
N THR A 115 -16.50 24.25 0.68
CA THR A 115 -17.87 24.57 0.24
C THR A 115 -18.12 26.05 0.44
N SER A 116 -18.19 26.73 -0.70
CA SER A 116 -18.66 28.10 -0.91
C SER A 116 -19.86 28.47 -0.07
N ASP A 117 -19.82 29.64 0.57
CA ASP A 117 -21.03 30.40 0.85
C ASP A 117 -21.69 30.71 -0.50
N GLY A 118 -22.84 30.12 -0.77
CA GLY A 118 -23.54 30.27 -2.04
C GLY A 118 -24.64 29.22 -2.18
N GLY A 119 -25.85 29.59 -1.77
CA GLY A 119 -27.00 28.69 -1.65
C GLY A 119 -27.44 28.01 -2.94
N GLY A 120 -28.08 26.86 -2.78
CA GLY A 120 -28.78 26.15 -3.85
C GLY A 120 -29.06 24.69 -3.48
N ASN A 121 -30.34 24.37 -3.26
CA ASN A 121 -30.86 23.02 -3.03
C ASN A 121 -30.32 22.02 -4.06
N GLY A 122 -29.77 20.92 -3.57
CA GLY A 122 -29.33 19.79 -4.38
C GLY A 122 -28.86 18.67 -3.47
N ASP A 123 -29.80 17.82 -3.06
CA ASP A 123 -29.57 16.65 -2.24
C ASP A 123 -28.73 15.63 -3.02
N VAL A 124 -27.41 15.72 -2.89
CA VAL A 124 -26.47 14.69 -3.33
C VAL A 124 -25.80 14.15 -2.08
N ILE A 125 -26.46 13.17 -1.45
CA ILE A 125 -25.83 12.29 -0.48
C ILE A 125 -24.72 11.53 -1.23
N VAL A 126 -23.51 12.09 -1.23
CA VAL A 126 -22.29 11.34 -1.51
C VAL A 126 -22.13 10.36 -0.36
N ARG A 127 -22.76 9.19 -0.52
CA ARG A 127 -22.60 8.06 0.38
C ARG A 127 -21.18 7.54 0.20
N SER A 128 -20.24 8.19 0.87
CA SER A 128 -18.87 7.74 1.02
C SER A 128 -18.93 6.32 1.56
N LYS A 129 -18.58 5.35 0.71
CA LYS A 129 -18.56 3.92 1.07
C LYS A 129 -17.63 3.63 2.25
N TYR A 130 -16.82 4.58 2.69
CA TYR A 130 -15.85 4.48 3.77
C TYR A 130 -16.41 4.84 5.16
N GLY A 131 -17.59 5.46 5.27
CA GLY A 131 -18.22 5.78 6.55
C GLY A 131 -18.79 4.55 7.27
N VAL A 132 -19.37 3.62 6.51
CA VAL A 132 -20.03 2.43 7.07
C VAL A 132 -19.02 1.44 7.68
N PHE A 133 -17.85 1.29 7.05
CA PHE A 133 -16.80 0.39 7.55
C PHE A 133 -16.16 0.87 8.86
N LYS A 134 -16.04 2.19 9.05
CA LYS A 134 -15.47 2.76 10.28
C LYS A 134 -16.38 2.52 11.48
N THR A 135 -17.70 2.66 11.29
CA THR A 135 -18.69 2.37 12.35
C THR A 135 -18.74 0.88 12.69
N LEU A 136 -18.68 -0.01 11.68
CA LEU A 136 -18.67 -1.46 11.90
C LEU A 136 -17.40 -1.93 12.63
N LEU A 137 -16.24 -1.36 12.33
CA LEU A 137 -14.99 -1.69 13.02
C LEU A 137 -15.03 -1.26 14.50
N ILE A 138 -15.56 -0.06 14.79
CA ILE A 138 -15.71 0.43 16.17
C ILE A 138 -16.68 -0.46 16.97
N ILE A 139 -17.82 -0.84 16.38
CA ILE A 139 -18.78 -1.75 17.04
C ILE A 139 -18.14 -3.12 17.31
N SER A 140 -17.36 -3.65 16.37
CA SER A 140 -16.65 -4.93 16.54
C SER A 140 -15.63 -4.88 17.69
N ILE A 141 -14.86 -3.80 17.80
CA ILE A 141 -13.89 -3.60 18.89
C ILE A 141 -14.61 -3.46 20.25
N ILE A 142 -15.71 -2.72 20.32
CA ILE A 142 -16.50 -2.58 21.55
C ILE A 142 -17.09 -3.92 22.00
N LEU A 143 -17.62 -4.72 21.06
CA LEU A 143 -18.13 -6.06 21.38
C LEU A 143 -17.02 -6.99 21.88
N MET A 144 -15.85 -7.00 21.23
CA MET A 144 -14.69 -7.78 21.68
C MET A 144 -14.26 -7.41 23.10
N LEU A 145 -14.21 -6.12 23.44
CA LEU A 145 -13.86 -5.65 24.79
C LEU A 145 -14.91 -6.00 25.84
N TYR A 146 -16.19 -5.99 25.46
CA TYR A 146 -17.31 -6.33 26.36
C TYR A 146 -17.35 -7.83 26.67
N PHE A 147 -17.07 -8.69 25.69
CA PHE A 147 -17.02 -10.14 25.90
C PHE A 147 -15.73 -10.61 26.59
N TYR A 148 -14.63 -9.86 26.48
CA TYR A 148 -13.36 -10.22 27.13
C TYR A 148 -13.31 -9.86 28.62
N ASN A 149 -14.13 -8.92 29.10
CA ASN A 149 -14.16 -8.47 30.50
C ASN A 149 -15.28 -9.12 31.34
N ARG A 150 -15.82 -10.27 30.91
CA ARG A 150 -16.83 -11.06 31.63
C ARG A 150 -16.31 -12.46 31.88
#